data_AF-A0A6C0CTY9-F1
#
_entry.id   AF-A0A6C0CTY9-F1
#
_cell.length_a   1.000
_cell.length_b   1.000
_cell.length_c   1.000
_cell.angle_alpha   90.00
_cell.angle_beta   90.00
_cell.angle_gamma   90.00
#
_symmetry.space_group_name_H-M   'P 1'
#
loop_
_entity.id
_entity.type
_entity.pdbx_description
1 polymer ?
#
loop_
_entity_poly.entity_id
_entity_poly.type
_entity_poly.pdbx_seq_one_letter_code
_entity_poly.pdbx_strand_id
1 'polypeptide(L)'
;MLNPQNILISVAVLAALIFLYKLVLNPQVMPGSSGPPSVCPENWKFEDGLCKPDYETNCVPFDPTKITSKSAGCNIARSCGTVWGGKCA
;
A
#
# COMPACT_ATOMS: atom_id res chain seq x y z
N MET A 1 -43.75 -7.44 -16.29
CA MET A 1 -43.79 -5.96 -16.27
C MET A 1 -43.25 -5.53 -14.91
N LEU A 2 -42.16 -4.74 -14.86
CA LEU A 2 -41.66 -4.24 -13.57
C LEU A 2 -42.64 -3.19 -13.04
N ASN A 3 -43.16 -3.39 -11.83
CA ASN A 3 -44.04 -2.42 -11.17
C ASN A 3 -43.21 -1.16 -10.84
N PRO A 4 -43.63 0.05 -11.26
CA PRO A 4 -42.93 1.29 -10.96
C PRO A 4 -42.70 1.51 -9.45
N GLN A 5 -43.58 1.02 -8.58
CA GLN A 5 -43.37 1.07 -7.13
C GLN A 5 -42.16 0.23 -6.67
N ASN A 6 -41.95 -0.94 -7.25
CA ASN A 6 -40.83 -1.81 -6.89
C ASN A 6 -39.49 -1.19 -7.31
N ILE A 7 -39.49 -0.46 -8.43
CA ILE A 7 -38.30 0.26 -8.91
C ILE A 7 -37.94 1.39 -7.93
N LEU A 8 -38.92 2.19 -7.52
CA LEU A 8 -38.70 3.29 -6.55
C LEU A 8 -38.18 2.77 -5.20
N ILE A 9 -38.77 1.69 -4.67
CA ILE A 9 -38.32 1.09 -3.41
C ILE A 9 -36.88 0.58 -3.53
N SER A 10 -36.56 -0.09 -4.63
CA SER A 10 -35.21 -0.64 -4.85
C SER A 10 -34.15 0.46 -4.92
N VAL A 11 -34.44 1.58 -5.61
CA VAL A 11 -33.55 2.74 -5.69
C VAL A 11 -33.36 3.40 -4.32
N ALA A 12 -34.44 3.53 -3.54
CA ALA A 12 -34.38 4.11 -2.20
C ALA A 12 -33.54 3.26 -1.24
N VAL A 13 -33.71 1.94 -1.26
CA VAL A 13 -32.92 1.00 -0.45
C VAL A 13 -31.45 1.04 -0.86
N LEU A 14 -31.15 1.06 -2.16
CA LEU A 14 -29.78 1.17 -2.65
C LEU A 14 -29.12 2.48 -2.21
N ALA A 15 -29.83 3.60 -2.31
CA ALA A 15 -29.32 4.90 -1.87
C ALA A 15 -29.04 4.91 -0.36
N ALA A 16 -29.93 4.34 0.46
CA ALA A 16 -29.74 4.23 1.91
C ALA A 16 -28.52 3.36 2.26
N LEU A 17 -28.32 2.23 1.57
CA LEU A 17 -27.16 1.37 1.76
C LEU A 17 -25.85 2.07 1.39
N ILE A 18 -25.82 2.81 0.27
CA ILE A 18 -24.63 3.59 -0.14
C ILE A 18 -24.32 4.68 0.88
N PHE A 19 -25.35 5.37 1.38
CA PHE A 19 -25.21 6.44 2.36
C PHE A 19 -24.65 5.90 3.69
N LEU A 20 -25.19 4.78 4.17
CA LEU A 20 -24.67 4.07 5.34
C LEU A 20 -23.23 3.59 5.14
N TYR A 21 -22.93 3.01 3.97
CA TYR A 21 -21.59 2.56 3.64
C TYR A 21 -20.56 3.71 3.65
N LYS A 22 -20.93 4.88 3.13
CA LYS A 22 -20.06 6.06 3.12
C LYS A 22 -19.85 6.65 4.52
N LEU A 23 -20.90 6.74 5.33
CA LEU A 23 -20.83 7.41 6.64
C LEU A 23 -20.34 6.51 7.77
N VAL A 24 -20.80 5.26 7.82
CA VAL A 24 -20.48 4.33 8.91
C VAL A 24 -19.17 3.62 8.65
N LEU A 25 -18.98 3.13 7.42
CA LEU A 25 -17.81 2.30 7.10
C LEU A 25 -16.63 3.12 6.59
N ASN A 26 -16.87 4.37 6.15
CA ASN A 26 -15.90 5.34 5.63
C ASN A 26 -14.61 4.66 5.10
N PRO A 27 -14.74 3.79 4.07
CA PRO A 27 -13.64 2.96 3.63
C PRO A 27 -12.58 3.89 3.07
N GLN A 28 -11.53 4.12 3.86
CA GLN A 28 -10.32 4.71 3.35
C GLN A 28 -9.68 3.64 2.48
N VAL A 29 -9.97 3.70 1.18
CA VAL A 29 -9.08 3.10 0.17
C VAL A 29 -7.73 3.76 0.38
N MET A 30 -6.85 3.08 1.11
CA MET A 30 -5.43 3.40 1.19
C MET A 30 -4.74 2.69 0.02
N PRO A 31 -4.48 3.38 -1.12
CA PRO A 31 -3.51 2.88 -2.06
C PRO A 31 -2.13 3.10 -1.44
N GLY A 32 -1.54 2.04 -0.91
CA GLY A 32 -0.18 2.04 -0.39
C GLY A 32 -0.12 1.87 1.13
N SER A 33 0.54 0.78 1.52
CA SER A 33 1.15 0.50 2.83
C SER A 33 1.13 1.68 3.81
N SER A 34 0.20 1.63 4.75
CA SER A 34 0.04 2.57 5.86
C SER A 34 0.81 2.12 7.11
N GLY A 35 1.99 1.53 6.89
CA GLY A 35 2.98 1.39 7.95
C GLY A 35 3.80 2.67 8.09
N PRO A 36 4.43 2.92 9.26
CA PRO A 36 5.52 3.89 9.32
C PRO A 36 6.52 3.59 8.21
N PRO A 37 7.08 4.60 7.51
CA PRO A 37 7.97 4.39 6.37
C PRO A 37 9.07 3.43 6.79
N SER A 38 9.09 2.24 6.17
CA SER A 38 10.06 1.23 6.52
C SER A 38 11.45 1.75 6.17
N VAL A 39 12.40 1.65 7.10
CA VAL A 39 13.78 2.10 6.86
C VAL A 39 14.44 1.26 5.76
N CYS A 40 13.98 0.03 5.58
CA CYS A 40 14.44 -0.92 4.58
C CYS A 40 13.29 -1.42 3.67
N PRO A 41 13.62 -2.01 2.51
CA PRO A 41 12.66 -2.72 1.67
C PRO A 41 11.95 -3.88 2.38
N GLU A 42 10.87 -4.39 1.80
CA GLU A 42 10.17 -5.55 2.32
C GLU A 42 11.07 -6.79 2.31
N ASN A 43 11.01 -7.58 3.39
CA ASN A 43 11.87 -8.74 3.67
C ASN A 43 13.36 -8.38 3.86
N TRP A 44 13.66 -7.15 4.28
CA TRP A 44 14.99 -6.71 4.67
C TRP A 44 15.01 -6.25 6.13
N LYS A 45 16.10 -6.55 6.83
CA LYS A 45 16.35 -6.18 8.23
C LYS A 45 17.39 -5.06 8.29
N PHE A 46 17.17 -4.10 9.18
CA PHE A 46 18.15 -3.06 9.46
C PHE A 46 19.11 -3.54 10.57
N GLU A 47 20.35 -3.83 10.21
CA GLU A 47 21.40 -4.33 11.10
C GLU A 47 22.72 -3.62 10.80
N ASP A 48 23.46 -3.23 11.85
CA ASP A 48 24.76 -2.56 11.74
C ASP A 48 24.74 -1.29 10.87
N GLY A 49 23.61 -0.57 10.82
CA GLY A 49 23.45 0.60 9.97
C GLY A 49 23.17 0.30 8.49
N LEU A 50 22.99 -0.97 8.13
CA LEU A 50 22.74 -1.43 6.77
C LEU A 50 21.41 -2.16 6.69
N CYS A 51 20.72 -2.01 5.57
CA CYS A 51 19.62 -2.89 5.20
C CYS A 51 20.21 -4.17 4.62
N LYS A 52 19.97 -5.31 5.27
CA LYS A 52 20.35 -6.65 4.83
C LYS A 52 19.11 -7.46 4.42
N PRO A 53 19.12 -8.21 3.31
CA PRO A 53 18.01 -9.08 2.95
C PRO A 53 17.91 -10.26 3.94
N ASP A 54 16.69 -10.61 4.34
CA ASP A 54 16.38 -11.77 5.20
C ASP A 54 16.14 -13.06 4.39
N TYR A 55 16.48 -13.03 3.11
CA TYR A 55 16.29 -14.11 2.14
C TYR A 55 17.52 -14.24 1.26
N GLU A 56 17.72 -15.42 0.67
CA GLU A 56 18.83 -15.66 -0.24
C GLU A 56 18.61 -14.86 -1.54
N THR A 57 19.50 -13.91 -1.80
CA THR A 57 19.43 -13.01 -2.95
C THR A 57 20.82 -12.61 -3.41
N ASN A 58 20.92 -12.19 -4.68
CA ASN A 58 22.14 -11.61 -5.25
C ASN A 58 22.34 -10.14 -4.84
N CYS A 59 21.38 -9.56 -4.11
CA CYS A 59 21.47 -8.18 -3.67
C CYS A 59 22.37 -7.99 -2.47
N VAL A 60 23.18 -6.92 -2.53
CA VAL A 60 24.12 -6.57 -1.48
C VAL A 60 23.46 -5.68 -0.42
N PRO A 61 23.89 -5.77 0.84
CA PRO A 61 23.49 -4.83 1.87
C PRO A 61 23.84 -3.38 1.51
N PHE A 62 22.96 -2.44 1.85
CA PHE A 62 23.18 -1.02 1.56
C PHE A 62 22.77 -0.12 2.72
N ASP A 63 23.35 1.07 2.76
CA ASP A 63 23.02 2.10 3.75
C ASP A 63 21.80 2.93 3.27
N PRO A 64 20.64 2.83 3.94
CA PRO A 64 19.44 3.54 3.53
C PRO A 64 19.55 5.06 3.70
N THR A 65 20.46 5.55 4.56
CA THR A 65 20.64 7.00 4.82
C THR A 65 21.28 7.71 3.63
N LYS A 66 22.06 6.98 2.81
CA LYS A 66 22.67 7.51 1.58
C LYS A 66 21.66 7.66 0.44
N ILE A 67 20.46 7.10 0.58
CA ILE A 67 19.40 7.12 -0.44
C ILE A 67 18.46 8.29 -0.18
N THR A 68 18.83 9.45 -0.73
CA THR A 68 18.09 10.70 -0.57
C THR A 68 16.83 10.78 -1.45
N SER A 69 16.86 10.16 -2.63
CA SER A 69 15.73 10.17 -3.57
C SER A 69 14.80 8.96 -3.41
N LYS A 70 13.49 9.19 -3.52
CA LYS A 70 12.48 8.12 -3.61
C LYS A 70 12.71 7.22 -4.83
N SER A 71 13.03 7.80 -5.98
CA SER A 71 13.27 7.04 -7.22
C SER A 71 14.49 6.12 -7.10
N ALA A 72 15.56 6.59 -6.46
CA ALA A 72 16.76 5.80 -6.22
C ALA A 72 16.45 4.60 -5.31
N GLY A 73 15.73 4.83 -4.21
CA GLY A 73 15.29 3.75 -3.33
C GLY A 73 14.39 2.73 -4.03
N CYS A 74 13.48 3.22 -4.89
CA CYS A 74 12.59 2.31 -5.60
C CYS A 74 13.31 1.47 -6.65
N ASN A 75 14.27 2.05 -7.38
CA ASN A 75 15.07 1.32 -8.36
C ASN A 75 15.88 0.20 -7.69
N ILE A 76 16.45 0.45 -6.50
CA ILE A 76 17.17 -0.57 -5.74
C ILE A 76 16.23 -1.71 -5.33
N ALA A 77 15.08 -1.39 -4.73
CA ALA A 77 14.10 -2.39 -4.33
C ALA A 77 13.65 -3.26 -5.52
N ARG A 78 13.29 -2.63 -6.65
CA ARG A 78 12.89 -3.34 -7.87
C ARG A 78 14.00 -4.19 -8.47
N SER A 79 15.24 -3.69 -8.45
CA SER A 79 16.40 -4.47 -8.92
C SER A 79 16.62 -5.75 -8.10
N CYS A 80 16.16 -5.74 -6.84
CA CYS A 80 16.23 -6.86 -5.92
C CYS A 80 14.96 -7.71 -5.86
N GLY A 81 14.00 -7.46 -6.77
CA GLY A 81 12.73 -8.18 -6.83
C GLY A 81 11.81 -7.93 -5.62
N THR A 82 12.02 -6.82 -4.89
CA THR A 82 11.21 -6.45 -3.72
C THR A 82 10.59 -5.06 -3.92
N VAL A 83 9.73 -4.66 -2.98
CA VAL A 83 9.13 -3.32 -2.91
C VAL A 83 9.59 -2.63 -1.63
N TRP A 84 9.53 -1.30 -1.62
CA TRP A 84 9.94 -0.52 -0.45
C TRP A 84 8.86 0.52 -0.12
N GLY A 85 8.11 0.25 0.95
CA GLY A 85 7.06 1.14 1.44
C GLY A 85 7.58 2.56 1.68
N GLY A 86 6.95 3.55 1.03
CA GLY A 86 7.34 4.95 1.14
C GLY A 86 8.44 5.42 0.17
N LYS A 87 9.11 4.50 -0.55
CA LYS A 87 10.07 4.81 -1.63
C LYS A 87 9.56 4.37 -3.00
N CYS A 88 8.99 3.17 -3.10
CA CYS A 88 8.15 2.73 -4.22
C CYS A 88 6.69 2.98 -3.86
N ALA A 89 6.09 4.00 -4.46
CA ALA A 89 4.64 4.22 -4.45
C ALA A 89 4.08 3.86 -5.83
#